data_AF-A0A2E1FL67-F1
#
_entry.id   AF-A0A2E1FL67-F1
#
_cell.length_a   1.000
_cell.length_b   1.000
_cell.length_c   1.000
_cell.angle_alpha   90.00
_cell.angle_beta   90.00
_cell.angle_gamma   90.00
#
_symmetry.space_group_name_H-M   'P 1'
#
loop_
_entity.id
_entity.type
_entity.pdbx_description
1 polymer ?
#
loop_
_entity_poly.entity_id
_entity_poly.type
_entity_poly.pdbx_seq_one_letter_code
_entity_poly.pdbx_strand_id
1 'polypeptide(L)'
;GGMVWALMAHLSLPNANVKGKKIRIRGMIISLISFIIMTQSVIRAVKDLEKFGLEGETLFTLNSIQPAINVAAYAEYGLFIGLIMALYSFEFDIKNKILESK
;
A
#
# COMPACT_ATOMS: atom_id res chain seq x y z
N GLY A 1 2.29 -6.61 6.89
CA GLY A 1 2.77 -7.82 6.20
C GLY A 1 3.31 -7.53 4.80
N GLY A 2 2.44 -7.16 3.85
CA GLY A 2 2.78 -7.08 2.43
C GLY A 2 3.99 -6.21 2.03
N MET A 3 4.11 -5.00 2.56
CA MET A 3 5.27 -4.13 2.23
C MET A 3 6.60 -4.69 2.74
N VAL A 4 6.60 -5.28 3.94
CA VAL A 4 7.80 -5.95 4.49
C VAL A 4 8.19 -7.14 3.61
N TRP A 5 7.21 -7.94 3.20
CA TRP A 5 7.43 -9.02 2.23
C TRP A 5 8.01 -8.50 0.91
N ALA A 6 7.46 -7.42 0.34
CA ALA A 6 7.94 -6.86 -0.92
C ALA A 6 9.40 -6.36 -0.83
N LEU A 7 9.75 -5.73 0.30
CA LEU A 7 11.13 -5.30 0.58
C LEU A 7 12.07 -6.50 0.71
N MET A 8 11.70 -7.51 1.52
CA MET A 8 12.52 -8.72 1.68
C MET A 8 12.72 -9.42 0.33
N ALA A 9 11.66 -9.59 -0.44
CA ALA A 9 11.73 -10.22 -1.75
C ALA A 9 12.54 -9.39 -2.78
N HIS A 10 12.60 -8.07 -2.63
CA HIS A 10 13.53 -7.24 -3.41
C HIS A 10 14.99 -7.53 -3.06
N LEU A 11 15.31 -7.63 -1.76
CA LEU A 11 16.67 -7.89 -1.28
C LEU A 11 17.16 -9.31 -1.59
N SER A 12 16.25 -10.29 -1.68
CA SER A 12 16.58 -11.68 -2.00
C SER A 12 16.97 -11.93 -3.47
N LEU A 13 16.90 -10.93 -4.36
CA LEU A 13 17.24 -11.07 -5.78
C LEU A 13 18.49 -10.26 -6.16
N PRO A 14 19.69 -10.85 -6.07
CA PRO A 14 20.94 -10.16 -6.38
C PRO A 14 21.10 -9.82 -7.87
N ASN A 15 20.58 -10.69 -8.78
CA ASN A 15 20.66 -10.52 -10.23
C ASN A 15 19.26 -10.35 -10.86
N ALA A 16 18.50 -9.37 -10.37
CA ALA A 16 17.15 -9.10 -10.89
C ALA A 16 17.19 -8.50 -12.30
N ASN A 17 16.22 -8.89 -13.14
CA ASN A 17 15.96 -8.28 -14.43
C ASN A 17 15.68 -6.77 -14.26
N VAL A 18 16.31 -5.94 -15.08
CA VAL A 18 16.23 -4.47 -14.96
C VAL A 18 14.80 -3.95 -15.07
N LYS A 19 13.95 -4.55 -15.92
CA LYS A 19 12.54 -4.15 -16.08
C LYS A 19 11.73 -4.53 -14.83
N GLY A 20 11.86 -5.78 -14.37
CA GLY A 20 11.23 -6.27 -13.14
C GLY A 20 11.61 -5.40 -11.94
N LYS A 21 12.91 -5.15 -11.75
CA LYS A 21 13.42 -4.28 -10.68
C LYS A 21 12.75 -2.91 -10.64
N LYS A 22 12.63 -2.23 -11.79
CA LYS A 22 11.98 -0.91 -11.87
C LYS A 22 10.50 -0.96 -11.50
N ILE A 23 9.77 -1.97 -11.97
CA ILE A 23 8.34 -2.15 -11.64
C ILE A 23 8.17 -2.41 -10.15
N ARG A 24 9.03 -3.25 -9.54
CA ARG A 24 8.99 -3.55 -8.11
C ARG A 24 9.17 -2.30 -7.27
N ILE A 25 10.20 -1.50 -7.56
CA ILE A 25 10.49 -0.27 -6.82
C ILE A 25 9.32 0.72 -6.94
N ARG A 26 8.76 0.90 -8.14
CA ARG A 26 7.57 1.75 -8.33
C ARG A 26 6.38 1.25 -7.51
N GLY A 27 6.10 -0.06 -7.53
CA GLY A 27 5.04 -0.68 -6.75
C GLY A 27 5.24 -0.49 -5.24
N MET A 28 6.47 -0.66 -4.74
CA MET A 28 6.81 -0.41 -3.33
C MET A 28 6.64 1.07 -2.94
N ILE A 29 7.03 2.01 -3.79
CA ILE A 29 6.85 3.45 -3.54
C ILE A 29 5.37 3.81 -3.50
N ILE A 30 4.57 3.33 -4.46
CA ILE A 30 3.11 3.54 -4.49
C ILE A 30 2.49 2.98 -3.20
N SER A 31 2.87 1.76 -2.82
CA SER A 31 2.42 1.11 -1.59
C SER A 31 2.72 1.96 -0.35
N LEU A 32 3.94 2.48 -0.26
CA LEU A 32 4.38 3.30 0.88
C LEU A 32 3.60 4.61 0.97
N ILE A 33 3.45 5.33 -0.15
CA ILE A 33 2.70 6.60 -0.20
C ILE A 33 1.24 6.36 0.20
N SER A 34 0.61 5.34 -0.39
CA SER A 34 -0.75 4.93 -0.06
C SER A 34 -0.91 4.58 1.42
N PHE A 35 0.03 3.82 1.99
CA PHE A 35 0.00 3.47 3.41
C PHE A 35 0.07 4.72 4.31
N ILE A 36 0.91 5.69 3.96
CA ILE A 36 1.01 6.96 4.69
C ILE A 36 -0.33 7.71 4.62
N ILE A 37 -0.91 7.88 3.43
CA ILE A 37 -2.19 8.59 3.26
C ILE A 37 -3.30 7.91 4.07
N MET A 38 -3.39 6.59 3.98
CA MET A 38 -4.36 5.80 4.75
C MET A 38 -4.18 6.00 6.25
N THR A 39 -2.94 5.87 6.74
CA THR A 39 -2.62 6.02 8.17
C THR A 39 -2.98 7.41 8.69
N GLN A 40 -2.64 8.47 7.94
CA GLN A 40 -2.96 9.84 8.33
C GLN A 40 -4.46 10.11 8.31
N SER A 41 -5.20 9.52 7.36
CA SER A 41 -6.65 9.65 7.29
C SER A 41 -7.33 8.97 8.48
N VAL A 42 -6.87 7.77 8.86
CA VAL A 42 -7.34 7.06 10.05
C VAL A 42 -7.02 7.85 11.32
N ILE A 43 -5.80 8.38 11.47
CA ILE A 43 -5.42 9.21 12.62
C ILE A 43 -6.33 10.44 12.73
N ARG A 44 -6.63 11.10 11.61
CA ARG A 44 -7.55 12.24 11.59
C ARG A 44 -8.96 11.83 12.02
N ALA A 45 -9.48 10.72 11.49
CA ALA A 45 -10.79 10.19 11.87
C ALA A 45 -10.86 9.92 13.38
N VAL A 46 -9.83 9.28 13.97
CA VAL A 46 -9.76 9.00 15.41
C VAL A 46 -9.72 10.28 16.24
N LYS A 47 -8.92 11.28 15.85
CA LYS A 47 -8.88 12.57 16.55
C LYS A 47 -10.23 13.30 16.51
N ASP A 48 -10.92 13.24 15.38
CA ASP A 48 -12.25 13.83 15.25
C ASP A 48 -13.24 13.06 16.15
N LEU A 49 -13.16 11.73 16.24
CA LEU A 49 -13.96 10.93 17.19
C LEU A 49 -13.72 11.32 18.65
N GLU A 50 -12.47 11.46 19.07
CA GLU A 50 -12.13 11.88 20.45
C GLU A 50 -12.67 13.27 20.78
N LYS A 51 -12.75 14.17 19.78
CA LYS A 51 -13.30 15.52 19.95
C LYS A 51 -14.83 15.52 20.09
N PHE A 52 -15.54 14.62 19.40
CA PHE A 52 -17.01 14.53 19.47
C PHE A 52 -17.52 13.56 20.54
N GLY A 53 -16.67 12.66 21.04
CA GLY A 53 -16.98 11.61 22.00
C GLY A 53 -17.29 12.05 23.45
N LEU A 54 -17.46 13.34 23.71
CA LEU A 54 -17.86 13.85 25.03
C LEU A 54 -19.33 14.31 25.09
N GLU A 55 -20.02 14.51 23.97
CA GLU A 55 -21.40 15.05 23.96
C GLU A 55 -22.27 14.39 22.85
N GLY A 56 -22.90 13.25 23.18
CA GLY A 56 -24.32 13.04 22.90
C GLY A 56 -24.83 12.43 21.57
N GLU A 57 -24.16 12.51 20.42
CA GLU A 57 -24.78 12.04 19.16
C GLU A 57 -23.89 11.14 18.29
N THR A 58 -24.04 9.82 18.47
CA THR A 58 -23.36 8.76 17.70
C THR A 58 -23.54 8.90 16.19
N LEU A 59 -24.72 9.35 15.72
CA LEU A 59 -25.02 9.51 14.30
C LEU A 59 -24.28 10.70 13.67
N PHE A 60 -24.20 11.82 14.38
CA PHE A 60 -23.46 13.02 13.95
C PHE A 60 -21.96 12.73 13.89
N THR A 61 -21.45 12.01 14.89
CA THR A 61 -20.06 11.59 15.01
C THR A 61 -19.65 10.59 13.92
N LEU A 62 -20.54 9.66 13.54
CA LEU A 62 -20.29 8.78 12.39
C LEU A 62 -20.23 9.54 11.08
N ASN A 63 -21.07 10.56 10.90
CA ASN A 63 -21.10 11.32 9.65
C ASN A 63 -19.85 12.21 9.48
N SER A 64 -19.32 12.76 10.58
CA SER A 64 -18.14 13.62 10.55
C SER A 64 -16.86 12.88 10.15
N ILE A 65 -16.76 11.57 10.41
CA ILE A 65 -15.57 10.78 10.06
C ILE A 65 -15.60 10.20 8.64
N GLN A 66 -16.76 10.14 7.99
CA GLN A 66 -16.88 9.48 6.68
C GLN A 66 -15.96 10.03 5.59
N PRO A 67 -15.70 11.35 5.50
CA PRO A 67 -14.74 11.86 4.52
C PRO A 67 -13.34 11.28 4.70
N ALA A 68 -12.89 11.11 5.95
CA ALA A 68 -11.58 10.54 6.26
C ALA A 68 -11.54 9.04 5.94
N ILE A 69 -12.63 8.30 6.21
CA ILE A 69 -12.76 6.89 5.86
C ILE A 69 -12.71 6.69 4.34
N ASN A 70 -13.42 7.52 3.57
CA ASN A 70 -13.41 7.42 2.11
C ASN A 70 -12.00 7.59 1.54
N VAL A 71 -11.24 8.58 2.03
CA VAL A 71 -9.85 8.78 1.60
C VAL A 71 -8.97 7.60 2.00
N ALA A 72 -9.15 7.06 3.22
CA ALA A 72 -8.43 5.87 3.67
C ALA A 72 -8.69 4.66 2.75
N ALA A 73 -9.95 4.45 2.34
CA ALA A 73 -10.33 3.36 1.43
C ALA A 73 -9.69 3.52 0.04
N TYR A 74 -9.70 4.73 -0.54
CA TYR A 74 -8.99 4.98 -1.81
C TYR A 74 -7.48 4.71 -1.69
N ALA A 75 -6.89 5.13 -0.57
CA ALA A 75 -5.48 4.89 -0.30
C ALA A 75 -5.18 3.39 -0.15
N GLU A 76 -6.07 2.62 0.48
CA GLU A 76 -5.96 1.16 0.61
C GLU A 76 -5.95 0.46 -0.77
N TYR A 77 -6.81 0.86 -1.71
CA TYR A 77 -6.75 0.33 -3.08
C TYR A 77 -5.42 0.63 -3.75
N GLY A 78 -4.86 1.83 -3.55
CA GLY A 78 -3.52 2.17 -4.04
C GLY A 78 -2.42 1.29 -3.42
N LEU A 79 -2.51 1.02 -2.12
CA LEU A 79 -1.61 0.11 -1.41
C LEU A 79 -1.68 -1.31 -2.01
N PHE A 80 -2.90 -1.82 -2.21
CA PHE A 80 -3.12 -3.11 -2.82
C PHE A 80 -2.53 -3.20 -4.23
N ILE A 81 -2.82 -2.23 -5.10
CA ILE A 81 -2.31 -2.19 -6.47
C ILE A 81 -0.77 -2.12 -6.48
N GLY A 82 -0.18 -1.31 -5.60
CA GLY A 82 1.28 -1.21 -5.48
C GLY A 82 1.93 -2.55 -5.13
N LEU A 83 1.32 -3.33 -4.23
CA LEU A 83 1.79 -4.67 -3.87
C LEU A 83 1.61 -5.68 -5.01
N ILE A 84 0.49 -5.62 -5.74
CA ILE A 84 0.28 -6.45 -6.93
C ILE A 84 1.31 -6.13 -8.02
N MET A 85 1.64 -4.86 -8.24
CA MET A 85 2.73 -4.48 -9.15
C MET A 85 4.09 -5.04 -8.69
N ALA A 86 4.36 -5.01 -7.38
CA ALA A 86 5.57 -5.61 -6.83
C ALA A 86 5.60 -7.12 -7.06
N LEU A 87 4.47 -7.83 -6.94
CA LEU A 87 4.36 -9.25 -7.24
C LEU A 87 4.52 -9.54 -8.75
N TYR A 88 3.82 -8.81 -9.61
CA TYR A 88 3.92 -8.93 -11.06
C TYR A 88 5.36 -8.75 -11.57
N SER A 89 6.14 -7.90 -10.89
CA SER A 89 7.54 -7.67 -11.26
C SER A 89 8.42 -8.93 -11.31
N PHE A 90 8.11 -9.97 -10.51
CA PHE A 90 8.87 -11.22 -10.48
C PHE A 90 8.69 -12.06 -11.75
N GLU A 91 7.61 -11.83 -12.52
CA GLU A 91 7.39 -12.52 -13.78
C GLU A 91 8.56 -12.28 -14.76
N PHE A 92 9.13 -11.07 -14.76
CA PHE A 92 10.28 -10.72 -15.58
C PHE A 92 11.55 -11.47 -15.16
N ASP A 93 11.74 -11.67 -13.86
CA ASP A 93 12.89 -12.41 -13.34
C ASP A 93 12.79 -13.90 -13.69
N ILE A 94 11.60 -14.48 -13.55
CA ILE A 94 11.33 -15.88 -13.89
C ILE A 94 11.52 -16.12 -15.39
N LYS A 95 10.94 -15.27 -16.24
CA LYS A 95 11.10 -15.37 -17.70
C LYS A 95 12.55 -15.26 -18.13
N ASN A 96 13.32 -14.34 -17.54
CA ASN A 96 14.74 -14.20 -17.84
C ASN A 96 15.52 -15.48 -17.51
N LYS A 97 15.26 -16.05 -16.34
CA LYS A 97 15.94 -17.28 -15.88
C LYS A 97 15.59 -18.50 -16.76
N ILE A 98 14.35 -18.60 -17.24
CA ILE A 98 13.93 -19.66 -18.18
C ILE A 98 14.68 -19.53 -19.52
N LEU A 99 14.83 -18.31 -20.03
CA LEU A 99 15.56 -18.07 -21.29
C LEU A 99 17.05 -18.42 -21.18
N GLU A 100 17.69 -18.13 -20.05
CA GLU A 100 19.10 -18.49 -19.80
C GLU A 100 19.33 -20.00 -19.65
N SER A 101 18.28 -20.78 -19.38
CA SER A 101 18.36 -22.26 -19.22
C SER A 101 18.18 -23.05 -20.52
N LYS A 102 17.89 -22.37 -21.65
CA LYS A 102 17.77 -22.96 -22.98
C LYS A 102 19.04 -22.77 -23.78
#